data_AF-A0A849SR25-F1
#
_entry.id   AF-A0A849SR25-F1
#
_cell.length_a   1.000
_cell.length_b   1.000
_cell.length_c   1.000
_cell.angle_alpha   90.00
_cell.angle_beta   90.00
_cell.angle_gamma   90.00
#
_symmetry.space_group_name_H-M   'P 1'
#
loop_
_entity.id
_entity.type
_entity.pdbx_description
1 polymer ?
#
loop_
_entity_poly.entity_id
_entity_poly.type
_entity_poly.pdbx_seq_one_letter_code
_entity_poly.pdbx_strand_id
1 'polypeptide(L)'
;MIEPTETSENTIKKRVLTALQRVLKPLIRLMLSQGVNYPMLLETLKSVFVEVAEEEFGLQKRQQTDSRISLLTGLHRKDVHRLRAQPVNAQNESSLVTLGSQLVGLWISDTDF
;
A
#
# COMPACT_ATOMS: atom_id res chain seq x y z
N MET A 1 24.43 33.06 5.63
CA MET A 1 23.10 33.20 6.26
C MET A 1 22.27 32.05 5.73
N ILE A 2 22.22 30.93 6.46
CA ILE A 2 21.53 29.68 6.06
C ILE A 2 20.30 29.57 6.97
N GLU A 3 19.12 29.47 6.36
CA GLU A 3 17.80 29.51 6.98
C GLU A 3 17.53 28.27 7.90
N PRO A 4 16.97 28.44 9.10
CA PRO A 4 16.71 27.35 10.07
C PRO A 4 15.47 26.48 9.77
N THR A 5 14.81 26.65 8.61
CA THR A 5 13.52 26.02 8.28
C THR A 5 13.64 24.53 7.92
N GLU A 6 14.70 24.12 7.21
CA GLU A 6 14.87 22.73 6.73
C GLU A 6 15.07 21.70 7.87
N THR A 7 15.77 22.07 8.94
CA THR A 7 16.02 21.17 10.08
C THR A 7 14.74 20.87 10.86
N SER A 8 13.82 21.84 10.92
CA SER A 8 12.56 21.73 11.64
C SER A 8 11.56 20.80 10.93
N GLU A 9 11.43 20.94 9.61
CA GLU A 9 10.55 20.07 8.81
C GLU A 9 10.98 18.59 8.88
N ASN A 10 12.28 18.31 8.80
CA ASN A 10 12.79 16.95 8.88
C ASN A 10 12.51 16.33 10.26
N THR A 11 12.60 17.13 11.31
CA THR A 11 12.26 16.70 12.68
C THR A 11 10.78 16.33 12.81
N ILE A 12 9.87 17.11 12.20
CA ILE A 12 8.44 16.81 12.20
C ILE A 12 8.16 15.52 11.43
N LYS A 13 8.70 15.38 10.21
CA LYS A 13 8.56 14.16 9.39
C LYS A 13 9.00 12.92 10.16
N LYS A 14 10.14 13.00 10.86
CA LYS A 14 10.66 11.91 11.71
C LYS A 14 9.72 11.56 12.86
N ARG A 15 9.12 12.57 13.52
CA ARG A 15 8.14 12.34 14.60
C ARG A 15 6.88 11.66 14.09
N VAL A 16 6.36 12.09 12.94
CA VAL A 16 5.20 11.47 12.28
C VAL A 16 5.51 10.01 11.93
N LEU A 17 6.66 9.72 11.33
CA LEU A 17 7.06 8.36 11.00
C LEU A 17 7.19 7.48 12.26
N THR A 18 7.72 8.03 13.36
CA THR A 18 7.82 7.32 14.64
C THR A 18 6.44 7.01 15.22
N ALA A 19 5.49 7.96 15.14
CA ALA A 19 4.12 7.75 15.57
C ALA A 19 3.41 6.70 14.70
N LEU A 20 3.58 6.78 13.38
CA LEU A 20 3.04 5.82 12.42
C LEU A 20 3.55 4.40 12.72
N GLN A 21 4.85 4.24 13.01
CA GLN A 21 5.41 2.94 13.41
C GLN A 21 4.75 2.38 14.67
N ARG A 22 4.45 3.22 15.66
CA ARG A 22 3.78 2.78 16.90
C ARG A 22 2.35 2.29 16.64
N VAL A 23 1.64 2.92 15.71
CA VAL A 23 0.27 2.54 15.32
C VAL A 23 0.27 1.31 14.40
N LEU A 24 1.19 1.25 13.43
CA LEU A 24 1.27 0.13 12.48
C LEU A 24 1.74 -1.16 13.15
N LYS A 25 2.61 -1.11 14.15
CA LYS A 25 3.17 -2.32 14.78
C LYS A 25 2.10 -3.29 15.32
N PRO A 26 1.08 -2.87 16.10
CA PRO A 26 0.00 -3.76 16.52
C PRO A 26 -0.87 -4.23 15.35
N LEU A 27 -1.13 -3.39 14.36
CA LEU A 27 -1.90 -3.76 13.16
C LEU A 27 -1.19 -4.83 12.34
N ILE A 28 0.10 -4.64 12.07
CA ILE A 28 0.94 -5.62 11.36
C ILE A 28 1.01 -6.93 12.13
N ARG A 29 1.11 -6.89 13.46
CA ARG A 29 1.07 -8.12 14.28
C ARG A 29 -0.25 -8.86 14.08
N LEU A 30 -1.38 -8.15 14.10
CA LEU A 30 -2.69 -8.74 13.85
C LEU A 30 -2.75 -9.33 12.44
N MET A 31 -2.32 -8.59 11.42
CA MET A 31 -2.30 -9.04 10.02
C MET A 31 -1.49 -10.31 9.82
N LEU A 32 -0.27 -10.37 10.37
CA LEU A 32 0.57 -11.55 10.31
C LEU A 32 -0.07 -12.75 11.02
N SER A 33 -0.79 -12.53 12.13
CA SER A 33 -1.54 -13.60 12.82
C SER A 33 -2.68 -14.16 11.97
N GLN A 34 -3.19 -13.38 11.01
CA GLN A 34 -4.25 -13.78 10.08
C GLN A 34 -3.68 -14.25 8.73
N GLY A 35 -2.37 -14.48 8.61
CA GLY A 35 -1.74 -14.93 7.37
C GLY A 35 -1.59 -13.84 6.30
N VAL A 36 -1.90 -12.59 6.62
CA VAL A 36 -1.70 -11.46 5.70
C VAL A 36 -0.23 -11.07 5.71
N ASN A 37 0.43 -11.29 4.58
CA ASN A 37 1.85 -11.04 4.41
C ASN A 37 2.13 -9.61 3.92
N TYR A 38 3.42 -9.26 3.85
CA TYR A 38 3.86 -7.93 3.41
C TYR A 38 3.36 -7.54 2.00
N PRO A 39 3.44 -8.40 0.97
CA PRO A 39 2.86 -8.09 -0.35
C PRO A 39 1.38 -7.71 -0.33
N MET A 40 0.55 -8.45 0.41
CA MET A 40 -0.89 -8.16 0.54
C MET A 40 -1.15 -6.83 1.24
N LEU A 41 -0.40 -6.55 2.32
CA LEU A 41 -0.43 -5.25 2.99
C LEU A 41 -0.01 -4.12 2.04
N LEU A 42 1.07 -4.32 1.28
CA LEU A 42 1.59 -3.31 0.38
C LEU A 42 0.57 -2.96 -0.72
N GLU A 43 -0.07 -3.94 -1.34
CA GLU A 43 -1.12 -3.70 -2.34
C GLU A 43 -2.30 -2.92 -1.73
N THR A 44 -2.73 -3.28 -0.51
CA THR A 44 -3.76 -2.54 0.23
C THR A 44 -3.34 -1.08 0.47
N LEU A 45 -2.09 -0.87 0.93
CA LEU A 45 -1.55 0.48 1.13
C LEU A 45 -1.53 1.29 -0.16
N LYS A 46 -1.08 0.70 -1.27
CA LYS A 46 -1.04 1.41 -2.56
C LYS A 46 -2.42 1.93 -2.95
N SER A 47 -3.47 1.12 -2.78
CA SER A 47 -4.86 1.53 -3.03
C SER A 47 -5.25 2.74 -2.18
N VAL A 48 -5.02 2.67 -0.86
CA VAL A 48 -5.33 3.78 0.08
C VAL A 48 -4.55 5.06 -0.28
N PHE A 49 -3.29 4.94 -0.69
CA PHE A 49 -2.48 6.08 -1.13
C PHE A 49 -3.07 6.74 -2.39
N VAL A 50 -3.55 5.95 -3.35
CA VAL A 50 -4.20 6.49 -4.57
C VAL A 50 -5.53 7.15 -4.22
N GLU A 51 -6.36 6.52 -3.40
CA GLU A 51 -7.66 7.03 -2.93
C GLU A 51 -7.50 8.40 -2.24
N VAL A 52 -6.64 8.48 -1.21
CA VAL A 52 -6.38 9.74 -0.50
C VAL A 52 -5.80 10.81 -1.45
N ALA A 53 -4.91 10.42 -2.36
CA ALA A 53 -4.37 11.34 -3.36
C ALA A 53 -5.46 11.90 -4.27
N GLU A 54 -6.45 11.09 -4.66
CA GLU A 54 -7.57 11.53 -5.49
C GLU A 54 -8.54 12.43 -4.73
N GLU A 55 -8.93 12.04 -3.53
CA GLU A 55 -9.98 12.68 -2.74
C GLU A 55 -9.52 13.98 -2.06
N GLU A 56 -8.37 13.95 -1.40
CA GLU A 56 -7.93 15.06 -0.54
C GLU A 56 -6.99 16.05 -1.25
N PHE A 57 -6.28 15.60 -2.28
CA PHE A 57 -5.29 16.42 -2.99
C PHE A 57 -5.74 16.84 -4.40
N GLY A 58 -7.02 16.61 -4.72
CA GLY A 58 -7.69 17.03 -5.95
C GLY A 58 -7.54 18.53 -6.22
N LEU A 59 -7.33 18.89 -7.49
CA LEU A 59 -7.45 20.28 -7.90
C LEU A 59 -8.92 20.62 -8.08
N GLN A 60 -9.35 21.77 -7.54
CA GLN A 60 -10.73 22.25 -7.70
C GLN A 60 -11.12 22.20 -9.19
N LYS A 61 -12.11 21.36 -9.51
CA LYS A 61 -12.72 21.16 -10.84
C LYS A 61 -11.91 20.39 -11.89
N ARG A 62 -10.83 19.66 -11.53
CA ARG A 62 -10.14 18.77 -12.48
C ARG A 62 -9.83 17.41 -11.88
N GLN A 63 -10.17 16.34 -12.62
CA GLN A 63 -9.68 15.00 -12.31
C GLN A 63 -8.16 14.99 -12.37
N GLN A 64 -7.55 14.31 -11.41
CA GLN A 64 -6.10 14.13 -11.42
C GLN A 64 -5.66 13.15 -12.50
N THR A 65 -4.53 13.46 -13.12
CA THR A 65 -3.86 12.55 -14.05
C THR A 65 -3.03 11.52 -13.29
N ASP A 66 -2.86 10.32 -13.85
CA ASP A 66 -2.03 9.27 -13.26
C ASP A 66 -0.60 9.75 -12.96
N SER A 67 -0.06 10.62 -13.82
CA SER A 67 1.28 11.21 -13.62
C SER A 67 1.34 12.08 -12.37
N ARG A 68 0.30 12.86 -12.07
CA ARG A 68 0.28 13.71 -10.87
C ARG A 68 0.16 12.87 -9.60
N ILE A 69 -0.72 11.88 -9.60
CA ILE A 69 -0.88 10.96 -8.47
C ILE A 69 0.43 10.21 -8.22
N SER A 70 1.11 9.75 -9.27
CA SER A 70 2.43 9.12 -9.18
C SER A 70 3.47 10.04 -8.57
N LEU A 71 3.52 11.32 -8.96
CA LEU A 71 4.44 12.30 -8.38
C LEU A 71 4.13 12.61 -6.90
N LEU A 72 2.85 12.67 -6.52
CA LEU A 72 2.42 12.98 -5.15
C LEU A 72 2.68 11.81 -4.19
N THR A 73 2.34 10.59 -4.61
CA THR A 73 2.39 9.39 -3.77
C THR A 73 3.73 8.65 -3.86
N GLY A 74 4.51 8.90 -4.91
CA GLY A 74 5.71 8.13 -5.23
C GLY A 74 5.42 6.74 -5.84
N LEU A 75 4.15 6.40 -6.07
CA LEU A 75 3.78 5.13 -6.70
C LEU A 75 4.08 5.15 -8.19
N HIS A 76 4.41 3.99 -8.76
CA HIS A 76 4.67 3.89 -10.19
C HIS A 76 3.39 4.17 -11.00
N ARG A 77 3.49 4.93 -12.10
CA ARG A 77 2.33 5.29 -12.93
C ARG A 77 1.50 4.09 -13.40
N LYS A 78 2.14 2.94 -13.68
CA LYS A 78 1.43 1.68 -14.03
C LYS A 78 0.60 1.13 -12.86
N ASP A 79 1.10 1.23 -11.64
CA ASP A 79 0.35 0.82 -10.44
C ASP A 79 -0.84 1.74 -10.23
N VAL A 80 -0.63 3.06 -10.33
CA VAL A 80 -1.73 4.05 -10.23
C VAL A 80 -2.81 3.74 -11.27
N HIS A 81 -2.44 3.56 -12.54
CA HIS A 81 -3.39 3.26 -13.61
C HIS A 81 -4.18 1.97 -13.33
N ARG A 82 -3.49 0.89 -12.91
CA ARG A 82 -4.13 -0.38 -12.54
C ARG A 82 -5.10 -0.21 -11.37
N LEU A 83 -4.69 0.48 -10.32
CA LEU A 83 -5.49 0.65 -9.10
C LEU A 83 -6.73 1.51 -9.34
N ARG A 84 -6.64 2.49 -10.24
CA ARG A 84 -7.80 3.31 -10.67
C ARG A 84 -8.75 2.58 -11.61
N ALA A 85 -8.23 1.62 -12.39
CA ALA A 85 -9.03 0.83 -13.34
C ALA A 85 -9.74 -0.37 -12.68
N GLN A 86 -9.28 -0.81 -11.51
CA GLN A 86 -9.88 -1.94 -10.78
C GLN A 86 -11.01 -1.44 -9.87
N PRO A 87 -12.23 -2.01 -9.95
CA PRO A 87 -13.26 -1.75 -8.96
C PRO A 87 -12.77 -2.23 -7.58
N VAL A 88 -13.02 -1.43 -6.54
CA VAL A 88 -12.57 -1.65 -5.14
C VAL A 88 -12.83 -3.10 -4.64
N ASN A 89 -13.84 -3.77 -5.18
CA ASN A 89 -14.22 -5.14 -4.81
C ASN A 89 -13.35 -6.26 -5.43
N ALA A 90 -12.50 -5.97 -6.42
CA ALA A 90 -11.69 -6.98 -7.13
C ALA A 90 -10.30 -7.23 -6.49
N GLN A 91 -9.90 -6.43 -5.50
CA GLN A 91 -8.61 -6.56 -4.81
C GLN A 91 -8.48 -7.88 -4.01
N ASN A 92 -9.60 -8.56 -3.75
CA ASN A 92 -9.66 -9.74 -2.89
C ASN A 92 -9.32 -11.06 -3.60
N GLU A 93 -9.21 -11.11 -4.93
CA GLU A 93 -9.18 -12.42 -5.61
C GLU A 93 -7.77 -12.89 -6.02
N SER A 94 -6.77 -12.02 -6.19
CA SER A 94 -5.52 -12.43 -6.87
C SER A 94 -4.27 -12.60 -6.01
N SER A 95 -4.34 -12.70 -4.68
CA SER A 95 -3.13 -12.96 -3.86
C SER A 95 -3.34 -13.85 -2.63
N LEU A 96 -4.45 -14.60 -2.60
CA LEU A 96 -4.85 -15.45 -1.47
C LEU A 96 -4.22 -16.86 -1.49
N VAL A 97 -2.94 -17.01 -1.82
CA VAL A 97 -2.28 -18.31 -1.62
C VAL A 97 -1.07 -18.16 -0.72
N THR A 98 -1.29 -18.44 0.55
CA THR A 98 -0.23 -18.59 1.55
C THR A 98 0.65 -19.79 1.20
N LEU A 99 1.92 -19.79 1.63
CA LEU A 99 2.86 -20.88 1.36
C LEU A 99 2.34 -22.26 1.79
N GLY A 100 1.58 -22.34 2.89
CA GLY A 100 0.96 -23.58 3.34
C GLY A 100 -0.09 -24.12 2.36
N SER A 101 -0.92 -23.25 1.79
CA SER A 101 -1.90 -23.64 0.75
C SER A 101 -1.23 -24.04 -0.56
N GLN A 102 -0.06 -23.48 -0.89
CA GLN A 102 0.73 -23.94 -2.05
C GLN A 102 1.33 -25.31 -1.79
N LEU A 103 1.86 -25.55 -0.58
CA LEU A 103 2.47 -26.82 -0.20
C LEU A 103 1.46 -27.98 -0.17
N VAL A 104 0.27 -27.74 0.39
CA VAL A 104 -0.84 -28.70 0.41
C VAL A 104 -1.41 -28.91 -0.99
N GLY A 105 -1.52 -27.84 -1.79
CA GLY A 105 -1.90 -27.94 -3.19
C GLY A 105 -0.95 -28.82 -3.98
N LEU A 106 0.36 -28.63 -3.80
CA LEU A 106 1.40 -29.45 -4.42
C LEU A 106 1.32 -30.92 -3.96
N TRP A 107 1.11 -31.16 -2.66
CA TRP A 107 1.03 -32.51 -2.12
C TRP A 107 -0.22 -33.28 -2.58
N ILE A 108 -1.35 -32.60 -2.78
CA ILE A 108 -2.59 -33.21 -3.29
C ILE A 108 -2.56 -33.43 -4.81
N SER A 109 -1.78 -32.63 -5.54
CA SER A 109 -1.65 -32.74 -7.00
C SER A 109 -0.49 -33.63 -7.44
N ASP A 110 0.32 -34.13 -6.50
CA ASP A 110 1.33 -35.14 -6.74
C ASP A 110 0.67 -36.53 -6.79
N THR A 111 0.60 -37.13 -7.98
CA THR A 111 -0.06 -38.43 -8.22
C THR A 111 0.85 -39.65 -8.00
N ASP A 112 2.06 -39.45 -7.48
CA ASP A 112 3.01 -40.54 -7.18
C ASP A 112 2.81 -41.16 -5.77
N PHE A 113 1.65 -40.91 -5.13
CA PHE A 113 1.11 -41.66 -3.98
C PHE A 113 -0.37 -42.02 -4.16
#